data_AF-A0A7R9K9C9-F1
#
_entry.id   AF-A0A7R9K9C9-F1
#
_cell.length_a   1.000
_cell.length_b   1.000
_cell.length_c   1.000
_cell.angle_alpha   90.00
_cell.angle_beta   90.00
_cell.angle_gamma   90.00
#
_symmetry.space_group_name_H-M   'P 1'
#
loop_
_entity.id
_entity.type
_entity.pdbx_description
1 polymer ?
#
loop_
_entity_poly.entity_id
_entity_poly.type
_entity_poly.pdbx_seq_one_letter_code
_entity_poly.pdbx_strand_id
1 'polypeptide(L)'
;MAAKRVRVNRWCHVCAEAKMSCKWGRCYSTLSDKAVDEPCKTSLYDFHVKCSGKMVPFAGFLLPVSYGGESIAASHLHTRKHCSVFDVSHMLQTEIRGKDRLEFLESLCTADLQNLEDNKSVLTVFTDSITGGILDDLVVTKTALGYLHVVSNASRRYQDQLLMIKAQDAWRSLGKDVQCQFLTPEERALLAVQGPDTAQVLNSLVDVDLEQLPFMTSTLATVGDVPRCRITRCGYTGEDGVEISVSGDKAEHLAGLMLQSSNVKMAGLGARDTLRLESGMCLHGSDIDHTTTPVEAGLSFVIAKRRRESADFPGSRVILHQLKNGPSRCRVGLRASPGPPVRAGARILTAEGDDVVG
;
A
#
# COMPACT_ATOMS: atom_id res chain seq x y z
N MET A 1 -24.94 -47.04 14.63
CA MET A 1 -25.43 -46.75 13.26
C MET A 1 -24.34 -45.99 12.53
N ALA A 2 -23.86 -46.56 11.43
CA ALA A 2 -22.59 -46.26 10.80
C ALA A 2 -22.66 -45.11 9.79
N ALA A 3 -21.53 -44.43 9.63
CA ALA A 3 -21.29 -43.31 8.74
C ALA A 3 -21.56 -43.64 7.26
N LYS A 4 -22.18 -42.68 6.54
CA LYS A 4 -22.13 -42.61 5.07
C LYS A 4 -21.26 -41.42 4.67
N ARG A 5 -20.05 -41.74 4.21
CA ARG A 5 -19.17 -40.83 3.45
C ARG A 5 -19.69 -40.73 2.02
N VAL A 6 -19.87 -39.51 1.50
CA VAL A 6 -20.09 -39.25 0.08
C VAL A 6 -18.78 -38.74 -0.52
N ARG A 7 -18.34 -39.40 -1.60
CA ARG A 7 -17.13 -39.09 -2.38
C ARG A 7 -17.40 -37.89 -3.29
N VAL A 8 -16.44 -36.96 -3.35
CA VAL A 8 -16.36 -35.91 -4.38
C VAL A 8 -15.45 -36.44 -5.50
N ASN A 9 -15.98 -36.54 -6.72
CA ASN A 9 -15.22 -36.96 -7.90
C ASN A 9 -14.48 -35.77 -8.52
N ARG A 10 -13.22 -36.04 -8.91
CA ARG A 10 -12.28 -35.15 -9.57
C ARG A 10 -12.69 -34.80 -11.01
N TRP A 11 -12.32 -33.57 -11.38
CA TRP A 11 -12.25 -33.00 -12.72
C TRP A 11 -11.26 -33.74 -13.64
N CYS A 12 -11.54 -33.77 -14.96
CA CYS A 12 -10.50 -33.87 -15.99
C CYS A 12 -11.00 -33.38 -17.38
N HIS A 13 -10.12 -32.61 -18.05
CA HIS A 13 -10.09 -32.21 -19.48
C HIS A 13 -11.21 -31.25 -19.96
N VAL A 14 -10.93 -30.15 -20.67
CA VAL A 14 -10.09 -29.99 -21.88
C VAL A 14 -9.63 -28.53 -21.98
N CYS A 15 -8.35 -28.30 -22.29
CA CYS A 15 -7.88 -27.23 -23.18
C CYS A 15 -6.38 -27.44 -23.45
N ALA A 16 -6.10 -28.08 -24.58
CA ALA A 16 -4.76 -28.25 -25.11
C ALA A 16 -4.53 -27.22 -26.23
N GLU A 17 -3.29 -26.70 -26.24
CA GLU A 17 -2.54 -26.21 -27.40
C GLU A 17 -2.90 -24.84 -28.01
N ALA A 18 -2.18 -23.81 -27.54
CA ALA A 18 -1.51 -22.87 -28.43
C ALA A 18 -0.09 -22.60 -27.89
N LYS A 19 0.93 -23.17 -28.56
CA LYS A 19 2.34 -22.92 -28.27
C LYS A 19 2.76 -21.59 -28.90
N MET A 20 2.97 -20.56 -28.08
CA MET A 20 3.84 -19.43 -28.43
C MET A 20 4.90 -19.29 -27.33
N SER A 21 6.16 -19.34 -27.75
CA SER A 21 7.33 -19.30 -26.89
C SER A 21 7.49 -17.94 -26.21
N CYS A 22 7.16 -17.86 -24.93
CA CYS A 22 7.46 -16.72 -24.08
C CYS A 22 8.56 -17.14 -23.09
N LYS A 23 9.78 -16.57 -23.24
CA LYS A 23 10.94 -16.82 -22.36
C LYS A 23 10.81 -16.08 -21.01
N TRP A 24 9.74 -16.34 -20.27
CA TRP A 24 9.56 -15.86 -18.89
C TRP A 24 9.17 -17.04 -18.00
N GLY A 25 10.09 -18.00 -17.89
CA GLY A 25 9.90 -19.23 -17.15
C GLY A 25 10.96 -19.39 -16.07
N ARG A 26 10.76 -18.73 -14.93
CA ARG A 26 11.19 -19.16 -13.60
C ARG A 26 10.31 -18.44 -12.59
N CYS A 27 9.78 -19.19 -11.63
CA CYS A 27 8.82 -18.79 -10.59
C CYS A 27 7.34 -18.76 -11.01
N TYR A 28 6.83 -19.89 -11.50
CA TYR A 28 5.42 -20.23 -11.33
C TYR A 28 5.32 -21.72 -10.98
N SER A 29 5.27 -22.02 -9.69
CA SER A 29 4.91 -23.36 -9.20
C SER A 29 3.65 -23.28 -8.33
N THR A 30 2.74 -24.17 -8.71
CA THR A 30 1.48 -24.58 -8.08
C THR A 30 1.45 -24.59 -6.56
N LEU A 31 0.32 -24.10 -6.01
CA LEU A 31 -0.08 -24.20 -4.61
C LEU A 31 -0.09 -25.66 -4.12
N SER A 32 0.79 -25.94 -3.16
CA SER A 32 0.58 -26.94 -2.12
C SER A 32 1.12 -26.37 -0.82
N ASP A 33 0.35 -26.48 0.27
CA ASP A 33 0.76 -26.11 1.63
C ASP A 33 2.05 -26.86 2.03
N LYS A 34 3.20 -26.21 1.84
CA LYS A 34 4.52 -26.38 2.49
C LYS A 34 5.65 -25.96 1.53
N ALA A 35 5.82 -24.66 1.40
CA ALA A 35 7.12 -24.01 1.32
C ALA A 35 6.88 -22.61 1.89
N VAL A 36 7.40 -22.34 3.09
CA VAL A 36 7.59 -20.93 3.48
C VAL A 36 8.73 -20.50 2.58
N ASP A 37 8.42 -19.88 1.45
CA ASP A 37 9.46 -19.24 0.64
C ASP A 37 10.26 -18.33 1.57
N GLU A 38 11.58 -18.43 1.48
CA GLU A 38 12.48 -17.65 2.31
C GLU A 38 12.13 -16.16 2.13
N PRO A 39 11.88 -15.40 3.22
CA PRO A 39 11.43 -14.02 3.07
C PRO A 39 12.43 -13.20 2.26
N CYS A 40 11.92 -12.41 1.31
CA CYS A 40 12.71 -11.55 0.45
C CYS A 40 13.42 -10.45 1.25
N LYS A 41 14.46 -9.86 0.65
CA LYS A 41 15.21 -8.75 1.24
C LYS A 41 14.94 -7.48 0.44
N THR A 42 14.90 -6.32 1.10
CA THR A 42 14.94 -5.03 0.40
C THR A 42 16.40 -4.66 0.08
N SER A 43 16.60 -3.67 -0.79
CA SER A 43 17.93 -3.11 -1.07
C SER A 43 18.62 -2.51 0.17
N LEU A 44 17.88 -2.29 1.26
CA LEU A 44 18.39 -1.76 2.52
C LEU A 44 18.62 -2.83 3.58
N TYR A 45 18.48 -4.12 3.27
CA TYR A 45 18.62 -5.19 4.27
C TYR A 45 19.94 -5.11 5.04
N ASP A 46 21.08 -5.03 4.34
CA ASP A 46 22.39 -4.95 4.98
C ASP A 46 22.57 -3.62 5.75
N PHE A 47 22.00 -2.52 5.24
CA PHE A 47 21.97 -1.24 5.94
C PHE A 47 21.19 -1.32 7.25
N HIS A 48 20.04 -2.00 7.27
CA HIS A 48 19.28 -2.24 8.50
C HIS A 48 20.10 -3.00 9.53
N VAL A 49 20.82 -4.04 9.12
CA VAL A 49 21.71 -4.81 10.00
C VAL A 49 22.82 -3.92 10.56
N LYS A 50 23.46 -3.08 9.73
CA LYS A 50 24.46 -2.09 10.18
C LYS A 50 23.88 -1.11 11.20
N CYS A 51 22.63 -0.68 11.01
CA CYS A 51 21.88 0.17 11.94
C CYS A 51 21.32 -0.58 13.16
N SER A 52 21.74 -1.82 13.42
CA SER A 52 21.24 -2.66 14.52
C SER A 52 19.72 -2.93 14.46
N GLY A 53 19.18 -3.06 13.24
CA GLY A 53 17.79 -3.42 12.98
C GLY A 53 17.44 -4.82 13.47
N LYS A 54 16.35 -4.95 14.21
CA LYS A 54 15.81 -6.24 14.65
C LYS A 54 14.91 -6.80 13.56
N MET A 55 15.49 -7.60 12.68
CA MET A 55 14.83 -8.11 11.47
C MET A 55 13.77 -9.16 11.82
N VAL A 56 12.57 -9.00 11.26
CA VAL A 56 11.45 -9.94 11.39
C VAL A 56 10.79 -10.17 10.02
N PRO A 57 10.16 -11.35 9.80
CA PRO A 57 9.32 -11.56 8.64
C PRO A 57 8.07 -10.66 8.68
N PHE A 58 7.81 -9.92 7.61
CA PHE A 58 6.62 -9.10 7.43
C PHE A 58 6.22 -9.08 5.96
N ALA A 59 5.00 -9.54 5.65
CA ALA A 59 4.44 -9.57 4.29
C ALA A 59 5.37 -10.19 3.23
N GLY A 60 6.11 -11.25 3.59
CA GLY A 60 7.05 -11.93 2.70
C GLY A 60 8.45 -11.29 2.60
N PHE A 61 8.76 -10.28 3.43
CA PHE A 61 10.06 -9.62 3.48
C PHE A 61 10.71 -9.68 4.88
N LEU A 62 12.03 -9.54 4.95
CA LEU A 62 12.75 -9.27 6.20
C LEU A 62 12.88 -7.75 6.42
N LEU A 63 12.24 -7.24 7.46
CA LEU A 63 12.23 -5.81 7.79
C LEU A 63 12.46 -5.59 9.29
N PRO A 64 13.02 -4.45 9.70
CA PRO A 64 13.29 -4.18 11.10
C PRO A 64 12.00 -3.79 11.84
N VAL A 65 11.66 -4.52 12.91
CA VAL A 65 10.57 -4.11 13.82
C VAL A 65 10.95 -2.88 14.64
N SER A 66 12.24 -2.75 14.98
CA SER A 66 12.85 -1.64 15.69
C SER A 66 14.36 -1.63 15.44
N TYR A 67 15.07 -0.61 15.92
CA TYR A 67 16.53 -0.49 15.81
C TYR A 67 17.18 -0.39 17.19
N GLY A 68 18.31 -1.09 17.39
CA GLY A 68 19.11 -1.05 18.60
C GLY A 68 18.33 -1.38 19.89
N GLY A 69 18.66 -0.64 20.96
CA GLY A 69 17.98 -0.71 22.26
C GLY A 69 16.78 0.24 22.40
N GLU A 70 16.45 1.01 21.36
CA GLU A 70 15.35 2.00 21.42
C GLU A 70 13.99 1.29 21.48
N SER A 71 13.09 1.80 22.33
CA SER A 71 11.73 1.27 22.42
C SER A 71 10.86 1.78 21.26
N ILE A 72 9.82 1.02 20.91
CA ILE A 72 8.83 1.45 19.89
C ILE A 72 8.24 2.81 20.25
N ALA A 73 7.92 3.03 21.53
CA ALA A 73 7.37 4.31 22.01
C ALA A 73 8.37 5.48 21.86
N ALA A 74 9.66 5.26 22.11
CA ALA A 74 10.67 6.29 21.91
C ALA A 74 10.86 6.63 20.42
N SER A 75 10.91 5.62 19.55
CA SER A 75 10.98 5.79 18.10
C SER A 75 9.75 6.53 17.55
N HIS A 76 8.55 6.15 17.99
CA HIS A 76 7.31 6.86 17.70
C HIS A 76 7.39 8.35 18.08
N LEU A 77 7.74 8.64 19.33
CA LEU A 77 7.82 10.02 19.84
C LEU A 77 8.90 10.83 19.12
N HIS A 78 9.97 10.18 18.67
CA HIS A 78 10.98 10.82 17.84
C HIS A 78 10.39 11.23 16.49
N THR A 79 9.63 10.38 15.80
CA THR A 79 8.95 10.73 14.55
C THR A 79 8.00 11.92 14.71
N ARG A 80 7.23 11.97 15.81
CA ARG A 80 6.34 13.11 16.15
C ARG A 80 7.07 14.43 16.42
N LYS A 81 8.33 14.37 16.86
CA LYS A 81 9.09 15.55 17.29
C LYS A 81 10.14 16.01 16.27
N HIS A 82 10.59 15.11 15.41
CA HIS A 82 11.73 15.31 14.52
C HIS A 82 11.45 14.70 13.15
N CYS A 83 12.31 13.82 12.65
CA CYS A 83 12.16 13.16 11.37
C CYS A 83 12.60 11.70 11.48
N SER A 84 11.88 10.80 10.83
CA SER A 84 12.24 9.39 10.76
C SER A 84 12.19 8.87 9.34
N VAL A 85 13.14 7.99 9.01
CA VAL A 85 13.20 7.29 7.73
C VAL A 85 12.69 5.86 7.92
N PHE A 86 11.69 5.48 7.13
CA PHE A 86 11.15 4.14 7.08
C PHE A 86 11.50 3.52 5.72
N ASP A 87 12.06 2.31 5.74
CA ASP A 87 12.15 1.49 4.52
C ASP A 87 10.81 0.83 4.23
N VAL A 88 10.16 1.30 3.17
CA VAL A 88 8.89 0.78 2.67
C VAL A 88 9.06 0.16 1.27
N SER A 89 10.27 -0.24 0.90
CA SER A 89 10.60 -0.82 -0.41
C SER A 89 9.91 -2.16 -0.69
N HIS A 90 9.35 -2.80 0.33
CA HIS A 90 8.54 -4.00 0.22
C HIS A 90 7.17 -3.76 -0.46
N MET A 91 6.65 -2.52 -0.42
CA MET A 91 5.41 -2.13 -1.09
C MET A 91 5.50 -2.41 -2.60
N LEU A 92 4.37 -2.72 -3.23
CA LEU A 92 4.36 -2.93 -4.68
C LEU A 92 4.32 -1.57 -5.38
N GLN A 93 5.35 -1.28 -6.17
CA GLN A 93 5.34 -0.13 -7.08
C GLN A 93 4.99 -0.59 -8.50
N THR A 94 4.02 0.06 -9.13
CA THR A 94 3.59 -0.25 -10.50
C THR A 94 3.57 1.01 -11.34
N GLU A 95 4.13 0.94 -12.55
CA GLU A 95 3.93 1.95 -13.58
C GLU A 95 2.91 1.47 -14.61
N ILE A 96 1.86 2.26 -14.85
CA ILE A 96 0.83 1.94 -15.84
C ILE A 96 0.92 2.94 -16.99
N ARG A 97 1.24 2.44 -18.18
CA ARG A 97 1.46 3.18 -19.42
C ARG A 97 0.38 2.86 -20.45
N GLY A 98 0.38 3.61 -21.55
CA GLY A 98 -0.58 3.49 -22.64
C GLY A 98 -1.63 4.60 -22.62
N LYS A 99 -2.26 4.87 -23.77
CA LYS A 99 -3.26 5.95 -23.89
C LYS A 99 -4.52 5.67 -23.08
N ASP A 100 -4.86 4.40 -22.85
CA ASP A 100 -6.08 3.97 -22.15
C ASP A 100 -5.85 3.76 -20.64
N ARG A 101 -4.66 4.08 -20.11
CA ARG A 101 -4.25 3.81 -18.71
C ARG A 101 -5.19 4.35 -17.62
N LEU A 102 -5.82 5.51 -17.86
CA LEU A 102 -6.71 6.15 -16.88
C LEU A 102 -8.02 5.36 -16.78
N GLU A 103 -8.66 5.12 -17.93
CA GLU A 103 -9.90 4.33 -18.05
C GLU A 103 -9.67 2.90 -17.51
N PHE A 104 -8.52 2.31 -17.84
CA PHE A 104 -8.11 1.01 -17.34
C PHE A 104 -8.08 0.95 -15.81
N LEU A 105 -7.37 1.86 -15.14
CA LEU A 105 -7.26 1.79 -13.68
C LEU A 105 -8.57 2.19 -12.99
N GLU A 106 -9.36 3.09 -13.59
CA GLU A 106 -10.72 3.40 -13.11
C GLU A 106 -11.65 2.19 -13.17
N SER A 107 -11.44 1.24 -14.08
CA SER A 107 -12.22 0.00 -14.12
C SER A 107 -12.01 -0.92 -12.91
N LEU A 108 -10.97 -0.66 -12.12
CA LEU A 108 -10.60 -1.43 -10.94
C LEU A 108 -10.83 -0.68 -9.63
N CYS A 109 -10.81 0.66 -9.66
CA CYS A 109 -10.79 1.50 -8.45
C CYS A 109 -11.91 2.55 -8.39
N THR A 110 -12.02 3.23 -7.25
CA THR A 110 -13.12 4.17 -6.94
C THR A 110 -12.78 5.65 -7.15
N ALA A 111 -11.54 5.97 -7.52
CA ALA A 111 -11.06 7.32 -7.77
C ALA A 111 -11.44 7.85 -9.18
N ASP A 112 -11.39 9.16 -9.35
CA ASP A 112 -11.53 9.83 -10.64
C ASP A 112 -10.14 10.26 -11.15
N LEU A 113 -9.52 9.40 -11.95
CA LEU A 113 -8.18 9.57 -12.50
C LEU A 113 -8.19 10.40 -13.79
N GLN A 114 -9.32 10.44 -14.49
CA GLN A 114 -9.49 11.29 -15.66
C GLN A 114 -9.33 12.76 -15.29
N ASN A 115 -10.02 13.20 -14.22
CA ASN A 115 -9.97 14.58 -13.71
C ASN A 115 -8.84 14.86 -12.73
N LEU A 116 -8.03 13.86 -12.37
CA LEU A 116 -6.83 14.10 -11.58
C LEU A 116 -5.85 14.94 -12.40
N GLU A 117 -5.29 16.01 -11.81
CA GLU A 117 -4.27 16.81 -12.49
C GLU A 117 -2.94 16.06 -12.54
N ASP A 118 -2.09 16.42 -13.49
CA ASP A 118 -0.76 15.87 -13.56
C ASP A 118 0.04 16.18 -12.29
N ASN A 119 0.85 15.20 -11.91
CA ASN A 119 1.61 15.11 -10.68
C ASN A 119 0.80 15.14 -9.37
N LYS A 120 -0.53 15.03 -9.41
CA LYS A 120 -1.33 14.80 -8.20
C LYS A 120 -1.48 13.31 -7.90
N SER A 121 -1.63 13.03 -6.62
CA SER A 121 -1.84 11.70 -6.06
C SER A 121 -3.22 11.61 -5.41
N VAL A 122 -3.77 10.40 -5.32
CA VAL A 122 -5.04 10.14 -4.64
C VAL A 122 -4.98 8.78 -3.95
N LEU A 123 -5.53 8.70 -2.73
CA LEU A 123 -5.84 7.43 -2.08
C LEU A 123 -7.10 6.86 -2.72
N THR A 124 -7.03 5.61 -3.15
CA THR A 124 -8.15 4.87 -3.73
C THR A 124 -8.16 3.44 -3.19
N VAL A 125 -9.16 2.67 -3.59
CA VAL A 125 -9.30 1.25 -3.26
C VAL A 125 -9.62 0.47 -4.51
N PHE A 126 -9.08 -0.73 -4.63
CA PHE A 126 -9.64 -1.76 -5.50
C PHE A 126 -10.85 -2.39 -4.82
N THR A 127 -11.90 -2.69 -5.57
CA THR A 127 -13.15 -3.25 -5.02
C THR A 127 -13.59 -4.50 -5.76
N ASP A 128 -14.24 -5.40 -5.02
CA ASP A 128 -14.91 -6.57 -5.60
C ASP A 128 -16.18 -6.14 -6.34
N SER A 129 -16.39 -6.71 -7.54
CA SER A 129 -17.52 -6.36 -8.40
C SER A 129 -18.90 -6.74 -7.85
N ILE A 130 -18.98 -7.78 -7.01
CA ILE A 130 -20.23 -8.34 -6.49
C ILE A 130 -20.52 -7.79 -5.10
N THR A 131 -19.54 -7.87 -4.20
CA THR A 131 -19.71 -7.53 -2.79
C THR A 131 -19.44 -6.05 -2.51
N GLY A 132 -18.64 -5.37 -3.34
CA GLY A 132 -18.13 -4.03 -3.05
C GLY A 132 -17.07 -3.98 -1.94
N GLY A 133 -16.58 -5.14 -1.49
CA GLY A 133 -15.53 -5.23 -0.50
C GLY A 133 -14.18 -4.75 -1.04
N ILE A 134 -13.31 -4.26 -0.15
CA ILE A 134 -12.00 -3.71 -0.49
C ILE A 134 -11.03 -4.86 -0.79
N LEU A 135 -10.44 -4.87 -1.98
CA LEU A 135 -9.43 -5.87 -2.37
C LEU A 135 -8.01 -5.46 -1.97
N ASP A 136 -7.73 -4.16 -2.05
CA ASP A 136 -6.57 -3.46 -1.46
C ASP A 136 -6.83 -1.95 -1.44
N ASP A 137 -6.13 -1.21 -0.58
CA ASP A 137 -6.00 0.25 -0.63
C ASP A 137 -4.64 0.65 -1.23
N LEU A 138 -4.63 1.74 -2.00
CA LEU A 138 -3.47 2.12 -2.82
C LEU A 138 -3.43 3.62 -3.08
N VAL A 139 -2.22 4.15 -3.27
CA VAL A 139 -2.00 5.53 -3.72
C VAL A 139 -1.68 5.52 -5.21
N VAL A 140 -2.42 6.31 -5.97
CA VAL A 140 -2.23 6.48 -7.41
C VAL A 140 -1.81 7.91 -7.70
N THR A 141 -0.70 8.06 -8.42
CA THR A 141 -0.20 9.34 -8.90
C THR A 141 -0.33 9.41 -10.42
N LYS A 142 -1.05 10.41 -10.93
CA LYS A 142 -1.05 10.70 -12.38
C LYS A 142 0.18 11.53 -12.68
N THR A 143 1.16 11.00 -13.41
CA THR A 143 2.41 11.74 -13.67
C THR A 143 2.29 12.59 -14.93
N ALA A 144 2.98 13.73 -14.96
CA ALA A 144 3.14 14.55 -16.17
C ALA A 144 3.93 13.85 -17.29
N LEU A 145 4.55 12.70 -16.99
CA LEU A 145 5.32 11.89 -17.95
C LEU A 145 4.48 10.87 -18.72
N GLY A 146 3.15 10.95 -18.63
CA GLY A 146 2.25 10.11 -19.40
C GLY A 146 2.08 8.68 -18.87
N TYR A 147 2.34 8.45 -17.58
CA TYR A 147 2.08 7.17 -16.91
C TYR A 147 1.45 7.37 -15.53
N LEU A 148 0.79 6.36 -14.99
CA LEU A 148 0.35 6.32 -13.59
C LEU A 148 1.42 5.62 -12.75
N HIS A 149 1.81 6.21 -11.63
CA HIS A 149 2.65 5.56 -10.61
C HIS A 149 1.75 5.12 -9.45
N VAL A 150 1.72 3.83 -9.18
CA VAL A 150 0.83 3.20 -8.19
C VAL A 150 1.67 2.54 -7.11
N VAL A 151 1.32 2.79 -5.86
CA VAL A 151 1.92 2.11 -4.69
C VAL A 151 0.81 1.39 -3.94
N SER A 152 0.92 0.07 -3.81
CA SER A 152 -0.05 -0.78 -3.09
C SER A 152 0.63 -1.71 -2.07
N ASN A 153 -0.17 -2.37 -1.23
CA ASN A 153 0.33 -3.05 -0.04
C ASN A 153 1.21 -4.26 -0.38
N ALA A 154 2.30 -4.44 0.37
CA ALA A 154 3.16 -5.60 0.22
C ALA A 154 2.42 -6.93 0.46
N SER A 155 1.49 -6.97 1.41
CA SER A 155 0.67 -8.15 1.73
C SER A 155 -0.31 -8.53 0.62
N ARG A 156 -0.58 -7.62 -0.32
CA ARG A 156 -1.48 -7.78 -1.46
C ARG A 156 -0.77 -7.79 -2.80
N ARG A 157 0.57 -7.65 -2.80
CA ARG A 157 1.43 -7.62 -3.99
C ARG A 157 1.03 -8.65 -5.05
N TYR A 158 0.91 -9.93 -4.66
CA TYR A 158 0.59 -11.00 -5.61
C TYR A 158 -0.85 -10.87 -6.17
N GLN A 159 -1.81 -10.61 -5.30
CA GLN A 159 -3.22 -10.47 -5.67
C GLN A 159 -3.44 -9.26 -6.60
N ASP A 160 -2.79 -8.14 -6.30
CA ASP A 160 -2.86 -6.92 -7.09
C ASP A 160 -2.20 -7.08 -8.45
N GLN A 161 -1.02 -7.72 -8.50
CA GLN A 161 -0.37 -8.06 -9.78
C GLN A 161 -1.29 -8.92 -10.64
N LEU A 162 -1.88 -9.98 -10.07
CA LEU A 162 -2.80 -10.84 -10.82
C LEU A 162 -4.06 -10.09 -11.27
N LEU A 163 -4.63 -9.23 -10.43
CA LEU A 163 -5.79 -8.40 -10.77
C LEU A 163 -5.47 -7.51 -11.97
N MET A 164 -4.37 -6.77 -11.90
CA MET A 164 -3.94 -5.85 -12.95
C MET A 164 -3.54 -6.58 -14.24
N ILE A 165 -2.86 -7.73 -14.16
CA ILE A 165 -2.50 -8.54 -15.34
C ILE A 165 -3.75 -9.04 -16.06
N LYS A 166 -4.70 -9.64 -15.32
CA LYS A 166 -5.94 -10.16 -15.92
C LYS A 166 -6.75 -9.04 -16.58
N ALA A 167 -6.86 -7.90 -15.90
CA ALA A 167 -7.53 -6.74 -16.46
C ALA A 167 -6.78 -6.24 -17.71
N GLN A 168 -5.46 -6.13 -17.67
CA GLN A 168 -4.65 -5.67 -18.80
C GLN A 168 -4.86 -6.57 -20.02
N ASP A 169 -4.84 -7.88 -19.84
CA ASP A 169 -5.03 -8.84 -20.94
C ASP A 169 -6.44 -8.74 -21.55
N ALA A 170 -7.47 -8.58 -20.70
CA ALA A 170 -8.83 -8.32 -21.15
C ALA A 170 -8.93 -7.02 -21.96
N TRP A 171 -8.34 -5.93 -21.49
CA TRP A 171 -8.32 -4.65 -22.20
C TRP A 171 -7.57 -4.73 -23.54
N ARG A 172 -6.41 -5.37 -23.56
CA ARG A 172 -5.62 -5.57 -24.80
C ARG A 172 -6.36 -6.41 -25.83
N SER A 173 -7.14 -7.41 -25.39
CA SER A 173 -7.99 -8.21 -26.29
C SER A 173 -9.10 -7.39 -26.98
N LEU A 174 -9.47 -6.24 -26.40
CA LEU A 174 -10.40 -5.26 -26.98
C LEU A 174 -9.67 -4.20 -27.85
N GLY A 175 -8.38 -4.37 -28.12
CA GLY A 175 -7.58 -3.42 -28.90
C GLY A 175 -7.20 -2.14 -28.15
N LYS A 176 -7.33 -2.11 -26.83
CA LYS A 176 -6.90 -0.99 -25.98
C LYS A 176 -5.39 -1.03 -25.72
N ASP A 177 -4.79 0.15 -25.54
CA ASP A 177 -3.37 0.32 -25.27
C ASP A 177 -3.13 0.63 -23.79
N VAL A 178 -2.68 -0.41 -23.08
CA VAL A 178 -2.30 -0.35 -21.68
C VAL A 178 -1.15 -1.33 -21.39
N GLN A 179 -0.24 -0.95 -20.49
CA GLN A 179 0.84 -1.80 -20.00
C GLN A 179 1.13 -1.51 -18.53
N CYS A 180 1.07 -2.54 -17.70
CA CYS A 180 1.51 -2.54 -16.31
C CYS A 180 2.96 -3.04 -16.25
N GLN A 181 3.83 -2.27 -15.60
CA GLN A 181 5.18 -2.66 -15.23
C GLN A 181 5.28 -2.70 -13.71
N PHE A 182 5.48 -3.90 -13.17
CA PHE A 182 5.68 -4.10 -11.73
C PHE A 182 7.15 -3.98 -11.41
N LEU A 183 7.49 -3.03 -10.53
CA LEU A 183 8.87 -2.72 -10.17
C LEU A 183 9.28 -3.55 -8.96
N THR A 184 10.43 -4.23 -9.03
CA THR A 184 10.95 -4.97 -7.88
C THR A 184 11.62 -4.03 -6.88
N PRO A 185 11.77 -4.43 -5.60
CA PRO A 185 12.50 -3.64 -4.61
C PRO A 185 13.94 -3.32 -5.03
N GLU A 186 14.59 -4.23 -5.78
CA GLU A 186 15.93 -4.05 -6.32
C GLU A 186 15.98 -3.00 -7.44
N GLU A 187 14.93 -2.93 -8.27
CA GLU A 187 14.81 -1.89 -9.30
C GLU A 187 14.49 -0.53 -8.67
N ARG A 188 13.51 -0.50 -7.75
CA ARG A 188 13.04 0.71 -7.09
C ARG A 188 12.78 0.47 -5.62
N ALA A 189 13.62 1.08 -4.79
CA ALA A 189 13.36 1.22 -3.36
C ALA A 189 12.34 2.34 -3.10
N LEU A 190 11.75 2.33 -1.91
CA LEU A 190 10.82 3.35 -1.45
C LEU A 190 11.15 3.71 0.01
N LEU A 191 11.50 4.97 0.23
CA LEU A 191 11.82 5.52 1.54
C LEU A 191 10.74 6.50 1.95
N ALA A 192 10.10 6.29 3.11
CA ALA A 192 9.21 7.29 3.69
C ALA A 192 9.99 8.11 4.72
N VAL A 193 10.05 9.42 4.52
CA VAL A 193 10.70 10.40 5.41
C VAL A 193 9.59 11.21 6.05
N GLN A 194 9.43 11.10 7.37
CA GLN A 194 8.19 11.51 8.05
C GLN A 194 8.50 12.23 9.36
N GLY A 195 7.76 13.29 9.66
CA GLY A 195 7.89 14.10 10.86
C GLY A 195 8.03 15.60 10.55
N PRO A 196 7.84 16.49 11.53
CA PRO A 196 7.84 17.94 11.34
C PRO A 196 9.14 18.50 10.75
N ASP A 197 10.29 17.84 10.95
CA ASP A 197 11.58 18.30 10.43
C ASP A 197 11.84 17.85 8.97
N THR A 198 10.91 17.14 8.31
CA THR A 198 11.14 16.51 7.00
C THR A 198 11.61 17.50 5.93
N ALA A 199 10.89 18.61 5.75
CA ALA A 199 11.26 19.60 4.74
C ALA A 199 12.64 20.21 5.03
N GLN A 200 12.93 20.54 6.29
CA GLN A 200 14.25 21.06 6.70
C GLN A 200 15.38 20.07 6.40
N VAL A 201 15.18 18.78 6.72
CA VAL A 201 16.16 17.72 6.49
C VAL A 201 16.43 17.52 5.01
N LEU A 202 15.38 17.55 4.19
CA LEU A 202 15.49 17.24 2.77
C LEU A 202 15.90 18.43 1.91
N ASN A 203 15.60 19.67 2.31
CA ASN A 203 15.91 20.88 1.53
C ASN A 203 17.41 21.02 1.19
N SER A 204 18.31 20.50 2.02
CA SER A 204 19.76 20.49 1.73
C SER A 204 20.19 19.37 0.77
N LEU A 205 19.32 18.38 0.54
CA LEU A 205 19.59 17.19 -0.27
C LEU A 205 18.86 17.20 -1.60
N VAL A 206 17.86 18.06 -1.79
CA VAL A 206 16.96 18.02 -2.95
C VAL A 206 17.11 19.28 -3.82
N ASP A 207 16.97 19.11 -5.14
CA ASP A 207 17.07 20.18 -6.14
C ASP A 207 15.73 20.89 -6.45
N VAL A 208 14.70 20.67 -5.63
CA VAL A 208 13.38 21.30 -5.74
C VAL A 208 12.93 21.89 -4.41
N ASP A 209 12.11 22.92 -4.45
CA ASP A 209 11.51 23.49 -3.24
C ASP A 209 10.33 22.61 -2.74
N LEU A 210 10.52 21.93 -1.60
CA LEU A 210 9.50 21.09 -1.01
C LEU A 210 8.33 21.89 -0.41
N GLU A 211 8.49 23.19 -0.15
CA GLU A 211 7.38 24.06 0.26
C GLU A 211 6.37 24.22 -0.88
N GLN A 212 6.83 24.14 -2.14
CA GLN A 212 5.98 24.18 -3.34
C GLN A 212 5.42 22.81 -3.74
N LEU A 213 5.60 21.78 -2.89
CA LEU A 213 5.02 20.46 -3.09
C LEU A 213 3.91 20.25 -2.07
N PRO A 214 2.63 20.60 -2.33
CA PRO A 214 1.54 20.37 -1.40
C PRO A 214 1.29 18.88 -1.10
N PHE A 215 0.56 18.60 -0.02
CA PHE A 215 0.12 17.24 0.30
C PHE A 215 -0.60 16.58 -0.89
N MET A 216 -0.30 15.31 -1.13
CA MET A 216 -0.79 14.50 -2.27
C MET A 216 -0.43 15.08 -3.64
N THR A 217 0.73 15.73 -3.72
CA THR A 217 1.39 16.05 -4.99
C THR A 217 2.76 15.38 -5.06
N SER A 218 3.28 15.25 -6.28
CA SER A 218 4.52 14.56 -6.56
C SER A 218 5.39 15.36 -7.52
N THR A 219 6.68 15.07 -7.56
CA THR A 219 7.60 15.63 -8.54
C THR A 219 8.77 14.69 -8.83
N LEU A 220 9.49 14.96 -9.92
CA LEU A 220 10.81 14.40 -10.14
C LEU A 220 11.86 15.36 -9.60
N ALA A 221 12.82 14.80 -8.89
CA ALA A 221 13.93 15.56 -8.32
C ALA A 221 15.21 14.72 -8.33
N THR A 222 16.33 15.41 -8.19
CA THR A 222 17.59 14.84 -7.72
C THR A 222 17.60 14.92 -6.20
N VAL A 223 17.91 13.81 -5.52
CA VAL A 223 18.00 13.77 -4.05
C VAL A 223 19.34 13.14 -3.65
N GLY A 224 20.18 13.86 -2.94
CA GLY A 224 21.49 13.38 -2.48
C GLY A 224 22.38 12.90 -3.64
N ASP A 225 22.43 13.70 -4.71
CA ASP A 225 23.09 13.38 -5.99
C ASP A 225 22.48 12.22 -6.78
N VAL A 226 21.33 11.68 -6.36
CA VAL A 226 20.62 10.60 -7.06
C VAL A 226 19.55 11.18 -7.98
N PRO A 227 19.73 11.14 -9.31
CA PRO A 227 18.77 11.71 -10.24
C PRO A 227 17.51 10.85 -10.37
N ARG A 228 16.42 11.46 -10.84
CA ARG A 228 15.14 10.79 -11.16
C ARG A 228 14.52 10.06 -9.96
N CYS A 229 14.62 10.67 -8.78
CA CYS A 229 13.82 10.28 -7.62
C CYS A 229 12.40 10.82 -7.80
N ARG A 230 11.38 10.00 -7.51
CA ARG A 230 10.01 10.49 -7.41
C ARG A 230 9.76 10.84 -5.95
N ILE A 231 9.51 12.11 -5.67
CA ILE A 231 9.10 12.56 -4.35
C ILE A 231 7.59 12.75 -4.40
N THR A 232 6.87 12.15 -3.46
CA THR A 232 5.44 12.38 -3.27
C THR A 232 5.24 12.86 -1.84
N ARG A 233 4.58 14.02 -1.63
CA ARG A 233 4.28 14.49 -0.28
C ARG A 233 3.06 13.77 0.27
N CYS A 234 3.31 12.57 0.77
CA CYS A 234 2.34 11.68 1.38
C CYS A 234 3.01 10.93 2.54
N GLY A 235 2.22 10.14 3.26
CA GLY A 235 2.72 9.47 4.44
C GLY A 235 1.72 8.52 5.07
N TYR A 236 2.23 7.72 6.00
CA TYR A 236 1.45 6.75 6.77
C TYR A 236 1.63 6.97 8.28
N THR A 237 1.80 8.22 8.68
CA THR A 237 2.14 8.59 10.06
C THR A 237 1.26 9.68 10.64
N GLY A 238 0.49 10.41 9.82
CA GLY A 238 -0.28 11.59 10.24
C GLY A 238 0.55 12.87 10.39
N GLU A 239 1.88 12.78 10.35
CA GLU A 239 2.77 13.93 10.26
C GLU A 239 2.89 14.41 8.80
N ASP A 240 3.47 15.59 8.63
CA ASP A 240 4.05 15.96 7.34
C ASP A 240 5.20 15.01 6.97
N GLY A 241 5.44 14.87 5.68
CA GLY A 241 6.48 14.00 5.17
C GLY A 241 6.35 13.72 3.69
N VAL A 242 7.35 13.00 3.17
CA VAL A 242 7.39 12.55 1.78
C VAL A 242 7.71 11.06 1.69
N GLU A 243 7.30 10.45 0.58
CA GLU A 243 7.85 9.19 0.11
C GLU A 243 8.75 9.43 -1.11
N ILE A 244 9.91 8.78 -1.12
CA ILE A 244 10.92 8.90 -2.16
C ILE A 244 11.11 7.54 -2.81
N SER A 245 10.57 7.39 -4.02
CA SER A 245 10.92 6.27 -4.89
C SER A 245 12.28 6.56 -5.51
N VAL A 246 13.23 5.64 -5.34
CA VAL A 246 14.63 5.81 -5.73
C VAL A 246 15.14 4.52 -6.37
N SER A 247 16.20 4.61 -7.20
CA SER A 247 16.89 3.41 -7.71
C SER A 247 17.35 2.54 -6.54
N GLY A 248 17.07 1.23 -6.58
CA GLY A 248 17.34 0.35 -5.45
C GLY A 248 18.82 0.32 -5.03
N ASP A 249 19.74 0.39 -6.00
CA ASP A 249 21.20 0.46 -5.79
C ASP A 249 21.69 1.78 -5.14
N LYS A 250 20.82 2.79 -5.05
CA LYS A 250 21.11 4.09 -4.43
C LYS A 250 20.39 4.32 -3.11
N ALA A 251 19.54 3.38 -2.69
CA ALA A 251 18.74 3.52 -1.48
C ALA A 251 19.61 3.65 -0.21
N GLU A 252 20.64 2.82 -0.07
CA GLU A 252 21.58 2.87 1.08
C GLU A 252 22.33 4.20 1.14
N HIS A 253 22.82 4.69 -0.01
CA HIS A 253 23.49 5.99 -0.10
C HIS A 253 22.57 7.12 0.36
N LEU A 254 21.34 7.16 -0.15
CA LEU A 254 20.38 8.21 0.19
C LEU A 254 19.97 8.16 1.68
N ALA A 255 19.69 6.97 2.22
CA ALA A 255 19.40 6.81 3.64
C ALA A 255 20.59 7.25 4.50
N GLY A 256 21.82 6.87 4.11
CA GLY A 256 23.05 7.28 4.78
C GLY A 256 23.24 8.80 4.82
N LEU A 257 22.94 9.51 3.73
CA LEU A 257 22.97 10.98 3.68
C LEU A 257 21.96 11.61 4.65
N MET A 258 20.72 11.12 4.69
CA MET A 258 19.70 11.65 5.60
C MET A 258 20.10 11.45 7.08
N LEU A 259 20.70 10.30 7.40
CA LEU A 259 21.16 9.97 8.75
C LEU A 259 22.37 10.80 9.23
N GLN A 260 22.98 11.63 8.38
CA GLN A 260 24.01 12.58 8.83
C GLN A 260 23.41 13.70 9.68
N SER A 261 22.11 13.98 9.55
CA SER A 261 21.39 14.89 10.42
C SER A 261 21.08 14.23 11.77
N SER A 262 21.40 14.91 12.88
CA SER A 262 21.07 14.45 14.24
C SER A 262 19.56 14.37 14.51
N ASN A 263 18.74 15.03 13.69
CA ASN A 263 17.28 15.03 13.81
C ASN A 263 16.63 13.86 13.05
N VAL A 264 17.43 12.98 12.43
CA VAL A 264 16.93 11.87 11.63
C VAL A 264 17.34 10.54 12.25
N LYS A 265 16.38 9.64 12.39
CA LYS A 265 16.62 8.24 12.75
C LYS A 265 15.91 7.29 11.81
N MET A 266 16.41 6.07 11.68
CA MET A 266 15.61 4.99 11.12
C MET A 266 14.49 4.60 12.08
N ALA A 267 13.31 4.30 11.55
CA ALA A 267 12.17 3.81 12.32
C ALA A 267 11.62 2.51 11.74
N GLY A 268 11.31 1.57 12.63
CA GLY A 268 10.88 0.21 12.26
C GLY A 268 9.36 0.04 12.19
N LEU A 269 8.94 -1.17 11.85
CA LEU A 269 7.52 -1.54 11.71
C LEU A 269 6.69 -1.26 12.97
N GLY A 270 7.27 -1.44 14.16
CA GLY A 270 6.55 -1.18 15.42
C GLY A 270 6.14 0.27 15.58
N ALA A 271 7.06 1.21 15.30
CA ALA A 271 6.75 2.64 15.35
C ALA A 271 5.74 3.00 14.25
N ARG A 272 5.93 2.48 13.03
CA ARG A 272 5.00 2.67 11.90
C ARG A 272 3.55 2.29 12.27
N ASP A 273 3.35 1.12 12.89
CA ASP A 273 2.01 0.66 13.29
C ASP A 273 1.36 1.53 14.38
N THR A 274 2.15 2.02 15.33
CA THR A 274 1.61 2.95 16.35
C THR A 274 1.25 4.32 15.77
N LEU A 275 2.09 4.87 14.89
CA LEU A 275 1.88 6.18 14.25
C LEU A 275 0.63 6.20 13.37
N ARG A 276 0.47 5.18 12.50
CA ARG A 276 -0.69 5.06 11.61
C ARG A 276 -1.99 4.89 12.41
N LEU A 277 -1.95 4.10 13.49
CA LEU A 277 -3.13 3.79 14.29
C LEU A 277 -3.63 5.03 15.03
N GLU A 278 -2.72 5.79 15.65
CA GLU A 278 -3.06 7.08 16.25
C GLU A 278 -3.64 8.08 15.24
N SER A 279 -3.18 8.01 13.99
CA SER A 279 -3.65 8.87 12.90
C SER A 279 -4.96 8.37 12.26
N GLY A 280 -5.53 7.28 12.76
CA GLY A 280 -6.78 6.71 12.25
C GLY A 280 -6.69 6.07 10.86
N MET A 281 -5.47 5.81 10.38
CA MET A 281 -5.22 5.21 9.06
C MET A 281 -5.43 3.70 9.09
N CYS A 282 -6.12 3.18 8.07
CA CYS A 282 -6.43 1.75 7.96
C CYS A 282 -5.20 0.94 7.61
N LEU A 283 -5.13 -0.29 8.13
CA LEU A 283 -4.21 -1.34 7.73
C LEU A 283 -4.99 -2.48 7.06
N HIS A 284 -4.71 -2.73 5.78
CA HIS A 284 -5.35 -3.83 5.06
C HIS A 284 -5.01 -5.19 5.67
N GLY A 285 -6.03 -6.04 5.85
CA GLY A 285 -5.97 -7.30 6.58
C GLY A 285 -6.17 -7.17 8.09
N SER A 286 -6.41 -5.95 8.60
CA SER A 286 -6.80 -5.71 9.98
C SER A 286 -8.07 -4.85 10.06
N ASP A 287 -8.01 -3.62 9.56
CA ASP A 287 -9.13 -2.66 9.66
C ASP A 287 -10.07 -2.75 8.45
N ILE A 288 -9.52 -3.18 7.31
CA ILE A 288 -10.21 -3.34 6.04
C ILE A 288 -9.77 -4.63 5.35
N ASP A 289 -10.69 -5.29 4.66
CA ASP A 289 -10.48 -6.46 3.81
C ASP A 289 -11.61 -6.62 2.78
N HIS A 290 -11.59 -7.74 2.05
CA HIS A 290 -12.57 -8.11 1.03
C HIS A 290 -14.01 -8.29 1.54
N THR A 291 -14.22 -8.32 2.86
CA THR A 291 -15.55 -8.37 3.49
C THR A 291 -16.05 -7.00 3.92
N THR A 292 -15.18 -5.97 3.92
CA THR A 292 -15.50 -4.60 4.30
C THR A 292 -15.59 -3.71 3.07
N THR A 293 -16.70 -3.01 2.92
CA THR A 293 -16.88 -1.97 1.90
C THR A 293 -16.22 -0.65 2.32
N PRO A 294 -15.94 0.27 1.38
CA PRO A 294 -15.43 1.60 1.71
C PRO A 294 -16.35 2.41 2.62
N VAL A 295 -17.66 2.17 2.58
CA VAL A 295 -18.62 2.86 3.44
C VAL A 295 -18.56 2.32 4.87
N GLU A 296 -18.55 0.99 5.06
CA GLU A 296 -18.33 0.36 6.38
C GLU A 296 -16.99 0.79 7.00
N ALA A 297 -15.95 0.94 6.18
CA ALA A 297 -14.62 1.35 6.62
C ALA A 297 -14.50 2.84 7.00
N GLY A 298 -15.56 3.65 6.84
CA GLY A 298 -15.49 5.09 7.02
C GLY A 298 -14.61 5.80 5.97
N LEU A 299 -14.41 5.17 4.81
CA LEU A 299 -13.57 5.64 3.71
C LEU A 299 -14.40 6.22 2.55
N SER A 300 -15.63 6.66 2.80
CA SER A 300 -16.52 7.18 1.73
C SER A 300 -15.87 8.30 0.89
N PHE A 301 -14.89 9.03 1.45
CA PHE A 301 -14.16 10.08 0.76
C PHE A 301 -13.31 9.59 -0.43
N VAL A 302 -12.92 8.31 -0.48
CA VAL A 302 -12.14 7.74 -1.61
C VAL A 302 -12.99 7.51 -2.86
N ILE A 303 -14.32 7.52 -2.71
CA ILE A 303 -15.26 7.34 -3.82
C ILE A 303 -15.52 8.70 -4.45
N ALA A 304 -14.88 8.97 -5.58
CA ALA A 304 -14.95 10.28 -6.21
C ALA A 304 -16.36 10.61 -6.72
N LYS A 305 -16.73 11.90 -6.69
CA LYS A 305 -18.09 12.38 -7.02
C LYS A 305 -18.56 11.89 -8.39
N ARG A 306 -17.75 12.07 -9.45
CA ARG A 306 -18.07 11.61 -10.80
C ARG A 306 -18.38 10.12 -10.81
N ARG A 307 -17.57 9.31 -10.12
CA ARG A 307 -17.73 7.85 -10.03
C ARG A 307 -19.05 7.48 -9.36
N ARG A 308 -19.50 8.26 -8.36
CA ARG A 308 -20.80 8.05 -7.72
C ARG A 308 -21.97 8.28 -8.67
N GLU A 309 -21.85 9.29 -9.54
CA GLU A 309 -22.88 9.67 -10.50
C GLU A 309 -22.95 8.68 -11.68
N SER A 310 -21.81 8.24 -12.20
CA SER A 310 -21.72 7.27 -13.30
C SER A 310 -21.96 5.82 -12.86
N ALA A 311 -21.72 5.51 -11.58
CA ALA A 311 -21.78 4.16 -11.03
C ALA A 311 -20.90 3.12 -11.79
N ASP A 312 -19.83 3.58 -12.42
CA ASP A 312 -18.97 2.84 -13.35
C ASP A 312 -17.72 2.23 -12.69
N PHE A 313 -17.82 1.78 -11.44
CA PHE A 313 -16.74 1.12 -10.70
C PHE A 313 -17.22 -0.23 -10.10
N PRO A 314 -16.31 -1.19 -9.84
CA PRO A 314 -16.68 -2.48 -9.29
C PRO A 314 -17.40 -2.36 -7.94
N GLY A 315 -18.55 -3.03 -7.79
CA GLY A 315 -19.31 -3.02 -6.54
C GLY A 315 -20.14 -1.75 -6.31
N SER A 316 -20.23 -0.85 -7.30
CA SER A 316 -20.97 0.41 -7.20
C SER A 316 -22.39 0.25 -6.68
N ARG A 317 -23.11 -0.80 -7.10
CA ARG A 317 -24.47 -1.09 -6.61
C ARG A 317 -24.56 -1.18 -5.08
N VAL A 318 -23.66 -1.92 -4.44
CA VAL A 318 -23.65 -2.11 -2.97
C VAL A 318 -23.18 -0.83 -2.28
N ILE A 319 -22.09 -0.27 -2.78
CA ILE A 319 -21.43 0.90 -2.19
C ILE A 319 -22.36 2.13 -2.24
N LEU A 320 -23.01 2.38 -3.38
CA LEU A 320 -23.95 3.50 -3.54
C LEU A 320 -25.21 3.32 -2.69
N HIS A 321 -25.67 2.08 -2.51
CA HIS A 321 -26.77 1.79 -1.60
C HIS A 321 -26.41 2.14 -0.16
N GLN A 322 -25.21 1.75 0.30
CA GLN A 322 -24.74 2.08 1.65
C GLN A 322 -24.47 3.57 1.84
N LEU A 323 -23.98 4.30 0.83
CA LEU A 323 -23.84 5.75 0.90
C LEU A 323 -25.19 6.45 1.13
N LYS A 324 -26.27 5.90 0.57
CA LYS A 324 -27.63 6.45 0.71
C LYS A 324 -28.31 6.03 2.02
N ASN A 325 -28.18 4.77 2.41
CA ASN A 325 -28.99 4.17 3.47
C ASN A 325 -28.21 3.84 4.76
N GLY A 326 -26.89 4.02 4.75
CA GLY A 326 -25.99 3.64 5.84
C GLY A 326 -25.51 2.18 5.73
N PRO A 327 -24.31 1.87 6.26
CA PRO A 327 -23.80 0.50 6.36
C PRO A 327 -24.35 -0.22 7.61
N SER A 328 -24.33 -1.55 7.62
CA SER A 328 -24.76 -2.37 8.77
C SER A 328 -23.75 -2.42 9.91
N ARG A 329 -22.49 -2.08 9.64
CA ARG A 329 -21.40 -1.92 10.62
C ARG A 329 -20.52 -0.74 10.21
N CYS A 330 -19.79 -0.16 11.16
CA CYS A 330 -18.87 0.93 10.86
C CYS A 330 -17.55 0.78 11.63
N ARG A 331 -16.44 1.12 10.99
CA ARG A 331 -15.15 1.27 11.65
C ARG A 331 -15.16 2.54 12.50
N VAL A 332 -14.76 2.40 13.76
CA VAL A 332 -14.67 3.49 14.74
C VAL A 332 -13.30 3.48 15.43
N GLY A 333 -12.85 4.65 15.89
CA GLY A 333 -11.70 4.76 16.78
C GLY A 333 -12.13 4.52 18.22
N LEU A 334 -11.40 3.67 18.95
CA LEU A 334 -11.65 3.39 20.36
C LEU A 334 -10.46 3.81 21.22
N ARG A 335 -10.76 4.38 22.39
CA ARG A 335 -9.77 4.68 23.42
C ARG A 335 -10.14 3.94 24.70
N ALA A 336 -9.30 3.00 25.09
CA ALA A 336 -9.48 2.27 26.35
C ALA A 336 -8.99 3.10 27.54
N SER A 337 -9.56 2.82 28.72
CA SER A 337 -9.02 3.29 30.00
C SER A 337 -7.61 2.73 30.25
N PRO A 338 -6.81 3.35 31.15
CA PRO A 338 -5.47 2.88 31.46
C PRO A 338 -5.44 1.38 31.83
N GLY A 339 -4.52 0.64 31.21
CA GLY A 339 -4.40 -0.81 31.39
C GLY A 339 -3.61 -1.46 30.24
N PRO A 340 -3.58 -2.80 30.18
CA PRO A 340 -3.00 -3.51 29.04
C PRO A 340 -3.67 -3.11 27.73
N PRO A 341 -2.92 -2.96 26.62
CA PRO A 341 -3.51 -2.62 25.32
C PRO A 341 -4.51 -3.68 24.88
N VAL A 342 -5.70 -3.22 24.46
CA VAL A 342 -6.69 -4.06 23.78
C VAL A 342 -6.09 -4.54 22.46
N ARG A 343 -6.27 -5.82 22.13
CA ARG A 343 -5.70 -6.47 20.94
C ARG A 343 -6.79 -6.77 19.92
N ALA A 344 -6.37 -6.92 18.66
CA ALA A 344 -7.24 -7.36 17.58
C ALA A 344 -8.00 -8.64 17.95
N GLY A 345 -9.28 -8.71 17.57
CA GLY A 345 -10.18 -9.82 17.91
C GLY A 345 -10.87 -9.72 19.27
N ALA A 346 -10.57 -8.67 20.07
CA ALA A 346 -11.35 -8.40 21.28
C ALA A 346 -12.79 -8.01 20.89
N ARG A 347 -13.77 -8.65 21.55
CA ARG A 347 -15.19 -8.33 21.40
C ARG A 347 -15.49 -6.95 21.97
N ILE A 348 -16.30 -6.18 21.26
CA ILE A 348 -16.85 -4.90 21.70
C ILE A 348 -18.25 -5.16 22.23
N LEU A 349 -18.50 -4.76 23.48
CA LEU A 349 -19.79 -4.96 24.15
C LEU A 349 -20.53 -3.62 24.29
N THR A 350 -21.84 -3.70 24.54
CA THR A 350 -22.62 -2.55 25.02
C THR A 350 -22.12 -2.08 26.40
N ALA A 351 -22.56 -0.90 26.83
CA ALA A 351 -22.16 -0.34 28.13
C ALA A 351 -22.60 -1.23 29.31
N GLU A 352 -23.71 -1.94 29.15
CA GLU A 352 -24.26 -2.89 30.12
C GLU A 352 -23.49 -4.23 30.14
N GLY A 353 -22.74 -4.54 29.07
CA GLY A 353 -21.93 -5.75 28.96
C GLY A 353 -22.68 -6.99 28.47
N ASP A 354 -23.96 -6.84 28.14
CA ASP A 354 -24.85 -7.97 27.83
C ASP A 354 -24.77 -8.42 26.35
N ASP A 355 -24.55 -7.48 25.42
CA ASP A 355 -24.59 -7.75 23.98
C ASP A 355 -23.26 -7.44 23.28
N VAL A 356 -22.89 -8.30 22.32
CA VAL A 356 -21.72 -8.08 21.42
C VAL A 356 -22.14 -7.22 20.24
N VAL A 357 -21.48 -6.08 20.06
CA VAL A 357 -21.75 -5.12 18.99
C VAL A 357 -20.61 -5.01 17.96
N GLY A 358 -19.48 -5.69 18.18
CA GLY A 358 -18.35 -5.70 17.25
C GLY A 358 -17.19 -6.58 17.67
#